data_AF-A0A2V4NBR4-F1
#
_entry.id   AF-A0A2V4NBR4-F1
#
_cell.length_a   1.000
_cell.length_b   1.000
_cell.length_c   1.000
_cell.angle_alpha   90.00
_cell.angle_beta   90.00
_cell.angle_gamma   90.00
#
_symmetry.space_group_name_H-M   'P 1'
#
loop_
_entity.id
_entity.type
_entity.pdbx_description
1 polymer ?
#
loop_
_entity_poly.entity_id
_entity_poly.type
_entity_poly.pdbx_seq_one_letter_code
_entity_poly.pdbx_strand_id
1 'polypeptide(L)' 'MHHLYVATEYQGQGVGSMLLNGAKMKYGNLSLKCMVQNQKALNFYLSQGFEIVSQVDDELGGYYYMSFVAQT' A
#
# COMPACT_ATOMS: atom_id res chain seq x y z
N MET A 1 -1.92 -8.12 0.15
CA MET A 1 -3.11 -7.25 0.07
C MET A 1 -3.34 -6.92 -1.39
N HIS A 2 -4.51 -7.23 -1.95
CA HIS A 2 -4.78 -6.98 -3.37
C HIS A 2 -5.49 -5.63 -3.61
N HIS A 3 -6.42 -5.26 -2.74
CA HIS A 3 -7.22 -4.06 -2.88
C HIS A 3 -7.46 -3.38 -1.53
N LEU A 4 -7.33 -2.05 -1.51
CA LEU A 4 -7.73 -1.19 -0.40
C LEU A 4 -8.42 0.03 -0.99
N TYR A 5 -9.70 0.21 -0.67
CA TYR A 5 -10.50 1.31 -1.17
C TYR A 5 -11.10 2.08 0.01
N VAL A 6 -11.11 3.40 -0.13
CA VAL A 6 -11.82 4.31 0.76
C VAL A 6 -12.73 5.14 -0.14
N ALA A 7 -14.02 5.16 0.17
CA ALA A 7 -14.97 5.98 -0.57
C ALA A 7 -14.53 7.45 -0.53
N THR A 8 -14.75 8.18 -1.62
CA THR A 8 -14.16 9.51 -1.85
C THR A 8 -14.47 10.48 -0.72
N GLU A 9 -15.68 10.43 -0.18
CA GLU A 9 -16.18 11.23 0.94
C GLU A 9 -15.44 11.00 2.27
N TYR A 10 -14.68 9.91 2.39
CA TYR A 10 -13.90 9.55 3.59
C TYR A 10 -12.37 9.59 3.36
N GLN A 11 -11.92 9.97 2.17
CA GLN A 11 -10.49 10.14 1.89
C GLN A 11 -9.90 11.35 2.64
N GLY A 12 -8.61 11.29 2.97
CA GLY A 12 -7.94 12.37 3.73
C GLY A 12 -8.29 12.43 5.22
N GLN A 13 -9.19 11.58 5.71
CA GLN A 13 -9.63 11.55 7.11
C GLN A 13 -8.96 10.44 7.95
N GLY A 14 -7.90 9.82 7.43
CA GLY A 14 -7.17 8.75 8.14
C GLY A 14 -7.80 7.35 8.06
N VAL A 15 -8.95 7.18 7.39
CA VAL A 15 -9.64 5.88 7.25
C VAL A 15 -8.74 4.81 6.60
N GLY A 16 -8.00 5.18 5.56
CA GLY A 16 -7.06 4.27 4.90
C GLY A 16 -5.97 3.76 5.85
N SER A 17 -5.41 4.64 6.69
CA SER A 17 -4.42 4.26 7.70
C SER A 17 -5.02 3.35 8.77
N MET A 18 -6.25 3.62 9.22
CA MET A 18 -6.95 2.79 10.20
C MET A 18 -7.18 1.37 9.67
N LEU A 19 -7.68 1.24 8.43
CA LEU A 19 -7.86 -0.05 7.78
C LEU A 19 -6.54 -0.81 7.62
N LEU A 20 -5.50 -0.10 7.16
CA LEU A 20 -4.18 -0.69 6.96
C LEU A 20 -3.54 -1.17 8.27
N ASN A 21 -3.67 -0.39 9.35
CA ASN A 21 -3.16 -0.77 10.67
C ASN A 21 -3.90 -1.99 11.22
N GLY A 22 -5.21 -2.09 11.00
CA GLY A 22 -5.97 -3.30 11.32
C GLY A 22 -5.41 -4.54 10.60
N ALA A 23 -5.07 -4.42 9.32
CA ALA A 23 -4.44 -5.50 8.58
C ALA A 23 -3.03 -5.86 9.10
N LYS A 24 -2.20 -4.85 9.41
CA LYS A 24 -0.86 -5.05 9.99
C LYS A 24 -0.93 -5.78 11.32
N MET A 25 -1.81 -5.36 12.22
CA MET A 25 -1.99 -6.02 13.53
C MET A 25 -2.46 -7.47 13.37
N LYS A 26 -3.31 -7.75 12.38
CA LYS A 26 -3.88 -9.10 12.19
C LYS A 26 -2.91 -10.08 11.53
N TYR A 27 -2.09 -9.62 10.59
CA TYR A 27 -1.28 -10.51 9.73
C TYR A 27 0.24 -10.32 9.90
N GLY A 28 0.67 -9.24 10.56
CA GLY A 28 2.07 -8.86 10.67
C GLY A 28 2.62 -8.39 9.33
N ASN A 29 3.18 -9.33 8.56
CA ASN A 29 3.83 -9.04 7.30
C ASN A 29 2.81 -8.89 6.17
N LEU A 30 2.96 -7.82 5.39
CA LEU A 30 2.06 -7.52 4.27
C LEU A 30 2.89 -7.24 3.02
N SER A 31 2.36 -7.64 1.87
CA SER A 31 2.88 -7.21 0.58
C SER A 31 1.76 -6.81 -0.37
N LEU A 32 2.09 -6.01 -1.37
CA LEU A 32 1.15 -5.51 -2.37
C LEU A 32 1.85 -5.13 -3.67
N LYS A 33 1.05 -4.96 -4.73
CA LYS A 33 1.46 -4.31 -5.97
C LYS A 33 0.90 -2.89 -5.99
N CYS A 34 1.75 -1.90 -6.18
CA CYS A 34 1.35 -0.50 -6.35
C CYS A 34 1.69 -0.05 -7.77
N MET A 35 0.68 0.30 -8.58
CA MET A 35 0.91 0.80 -9.94
C MET A 35 1.83 2.01 -9.92
N VAL A 36 2.84 2.07 -10.81
CA VAL A 36 3.84 3.15 -10.84
C VAL A 36 3.18 4.52 -11.00
N GLN A 37 2.15 4.58 -11.85
CA GLN A 37 1.36 5.79 -12.12
C GLN A 37 0.50 6.27 -10.93
N ASN A 38 0.27 5.44 -9.90
CA ASN A 38 -0.54 5.83 -8.74
C ASN A 38 0.32 6.45 -7.63
N GLN A 39 0.83 7.67 -7.88
CA GLN A 39 1.71 8.36 -6.94
C GLN A 39 1.07 8.61 -5.57
N LYS A 40 -0.26 8.78 -5.51
CA LYS A 40 -1.00 8.93 -4.25
C LYS A 40 -0.90 7.66 -3.40
N ALA A 41 -1.15 6.49 -4.00
CA ALA A 41 -1.02 5.22 -3.31
C ALA A 41 0.43 4.90 -2.94
N LEU A 42 1.38 5.19 -3.84
CA LEU A 42 2.80 4.99 -3.57
C LEU A 42 3.26 5.80 -2.35
N ASN A 43 2.99 7.10 -2.33
CA ASN A 43 3.32 7.98 -1.21
C ASN A 43 2.61 7.54 0.08
N PHE A 44 1.35 7.11 -0.02
CA PHE A 44 0.63 6.54 1.10
C PHE A 44 1.37 5.32 1.65
N TYR A 45 1.62 4.27 0.88
CA TYR A 45 2.27 3.06 1.38
C TYR A 45 3.69 3.32 1.92
N LEU A 46 4.48 4.17 1.26
CA LEU A 46 5.79 4.60 1.76
C LEU A 46 5.68 5.27 3.14
N SER A 47 4.74 6.21 3.31
CA SER A 47 4.49 6.86 4.61
C SER A 47 4.02 5.88 5.70
N GLN A 48 3.49 4.73 5.30
CA GLN A 48 3.02 3.69 6.21
C GLN A 48 4.11 2.63 6.46
N GLY A 49 5.36 2.86 6.03
CA GLY A 49 6.49 1.98 6.28
C GLY A 49 6.58 0.77 5.35
N PHE A 50 5.87 0.78 4.23
CA PHE A 50 6.16 -0.18 3.16
C PHE A 50 7.43 0.25 2.41
N GLU A 51 8.22 -0.73 2.02
CA GLU A 51 9.42 -0.53 1.21
C GLU A 51 9.21 -1.12 -0.19
N ILE A 52 9.86 -0.53 -1.20
CA ILE A 52 9.88 -1.08 -2.56
C ILE A 52 10.88 -2.23 -2.60
N VAL A 53 10.41 -3.42 -2.95
CA VAL A 53 11.23 -4.63 -3.08
C VAL A 53 11.67 -4.83 -4.53
N SER A 54 10.78 -4.57 -5.48
CA SER A 54 11.10 -4.63 -6.90
C SER A 54 10.14 -3.77 -7.74
N GLN A 55 10.53 -3.52 -8.99
CA GLN A 55 9.69 -2.90 -10.01
C GLN A 55 9.50 -3.89 -11.16
N VAL A 56 8.29 -3.94 -11.70
CA VAL A 56 7.96 -4.69 -12.91
C VAL A 56 7.32 -3.73 -13.89
N ASP A 57 7.87 -3.64 -15.09
CA ASP A 57 7.29 -2.86 -16.19
C ASP A 57 6.42 -3.79 -17.06
N ASP A 58 5.24 -3.31 -17.44
CA ASP A 58 4.30 -4.02 -18.30
C ASP A 58 3.51 -3.05 -19.18
N GLU A 59 2.68 -3.59 -20.07
CA GLU A 59 1.82 -2.81 -20.98
C GLU A 59 0.80 -1.93 -20.23
N LEU A 60 0.58 -2.16 -18.94
CA LEU A 60 -0.33 -1.41 -18.07
C LEU A 60 0.40 -0.30 -17.29
N GLY A 61 1.65 -0.01 -17.63
CA GLY A 61 2.45 1.05 -17.01
C GLY A 61 3.20 0.61 -15.76
N GLY A 62 3.27 -0.70 -15.49
CA GLY A 62 4.11 -1.29 -14.45
C GLY A 62 3.62 -1.08 -13.01
N TYR A 63 4.25 -1.83 -12.10
CA TYR A 63 4.00 -1.74 -10.67
C TYR A 63 5.27 -1.93 -9.82
N TYR A 64 5.27 -1.31 -8.66
CA TYR A 64 6.18 -1.62 -7.56
C TYR A 64 5.61 -2.78 -6.74
N TYR A 65 6.39 -3.83 -6.53
CA TYR A 65 6.13 -4.78 -5.47
C TYR A 65 6.65 -4.20 -4.16
N MET A 66 5.77 -4.01 -3.20
CA MET A 66 6.09 -3.40 -1.91
C MET A 66 5.80 -4.35 -0.76
N SER A 67 6.60 -4.27 0.30
CA SER A 67 6.39 -5.06 1.52
C SER A 67 6.54 -4.24 2.79
N PHE A 68 5.76 -4.62 3.80
CA PHE A 68 5.89 -4.19 5.18
C PHE A 68 6.20 -5.42 6.03
N VAL A 69 7.24 -5.33 6.86
CA VAL A 69 7.61 -6.36 7.83
C VAL A 69 7.38 -5.78 9.22
N ALA A 70 6.59 -6.47 10.05
CA ALA A 70 6.38 -6.05 11.42
C ALA A 70 7.69 -6.21 12.19
N GLN A 71 8.12 -5.15 12.87
CA GLN A 71 9.27 -5.23 13.77
C GLN A 71 8.83 -5.96 15.04
N THR A 72 9.52 -7.05 15.37
CA THR A 72 9.39 -7.81 16.63
C THR A 72 9.92 -7.03 17.81
#